data_AF-A0A226QSI5-F1
#
_entry.id   AF-A0A226QSI5-F1
#
_cell.length_a   1.000
_cell.length_b   1.000
_cell.length_c   1.000
_cell.angle_alpha   90.00
_cell.angle_beta   90.00
_cell.angle_gamma   90.00
#
_symmetry.space_group_name_H-M   'P 1'
#
loop_
_entity.id
_entity.type
_entity.pdbx_description
1 polymer ?
#
loop_
_entity_poly.entity_id
_entity_poly.type
_entity_poly.pdbx_seq_one_letter_code
_entity_poly.pdbx_strand_id
1 'polypeptide(L)'
;MTTATELSLADLTPTQIGKMRHALGLDYSRKPYRNYYYCSTPDDEWEDLVQKGFATKQEGMREGSVYYFVTYPALKLLYRKNVTEKYFNEL
;
A
#
# COMPACT_ATOMS: atom_id res chain seq x y z
N MET A 1 -15.12 -20.14 3.92
CA MET A 1 -15.32 -19.25 2.76
C MET A 1 -15.02 -17.85 3.23
N THR A 2 -13.85 -17.30 2.88
CA THR A 2 -13.49 -15.93 3.25
C THR A 2 -14.13 -15.01 2.23
N THR A 3 -15.20 -14.31 2.61
CA THR A 3 -15.75 -13.22 1.80
C THR A 3 -14.62 -12.23 1.52
N ALA A 4 -14.37 -11.94 0.24
CA ALA A 4 -13.43 -10.90 -0.14
C ALA A 4 -13.96 -9.57 0.43
N THR A 5 -13.30 -9.07 1.47
CA THR A 5 -13.62 -7.75 2.03
C THR A 5 -13.42 -6.72 0.93
N GLU A 6 -14.49 -6.02 0.54
CA GLU A 6 -14.41 -4.93 -0.42
C GLU A 6 -13.70 -3.75 0.23
N LEU A 7 -12.58 -3.31 -0.35
CA LEU A 7 -11.81 -2.19 0.18
C LEU A 7 -12.52 -0.86 -0.13
N SER A 8 -12.65 0.02 0.88
CA SER A 8 -13.18 1.37 0.71
C SER A 8 -12.24 2.43 1.29
N LEU A 9 -11.93 3.47 0.51
CA LEU A 9 -11.11 4.60 1.00
C LEU A 9 -11.80 5.39 2.12
N ALA A 10 -13.12 5.21 2.33
CA ALA A 10 -13.83 5.84 3.44
C ALA A 10 -13.43 5.25 4.81
N ASP A 11 -12.84 4.05 4.83
CA ASP A 11 -12.38 3.38 6.07
C ASP A 11 -10.99 3.85 6.52
N LEU A 12 -10.40 4.80 5.78
CA LEU A 12 -9.04 5.28 5.97
C LEU A 12 -8.99 6.75 6.36
N THR A 13 -7.99 7.08 7.17
CA THR A 13 -7.70 8.48 7.47
C THR A 13 -7.01 9.16 6.27
N PRO A 14 -7.08 10.50 6.16
CA PRO A 14 -6.31 11.24 5.16
C PRO A 14 -4.80 10.94 5.23
N THR A 15 -4.26 10.73 6.43
CA THR A 15 -2.84 10.38 6.64
C THR A 15 -2.50 9.03 6.03
N GLN A 16 -3.33 8.01 6.24
CA GLN A 16 -3.14 6.67 5.65
C GLN A 16 -3.19 6.71 4.12
N ILE A 17 -4.13 7.46 3.56
CA ILE A 17 -4.22 7.69 2.11
C ILE A 17 -2.95 8.39 1.62
N GLY A 18 -2.49 9.43 2.33
CA GLY A 18 -1.26 10.15 2.03
C GLY A 18 -0.02 9.24 2.02
N LYS A 19 0.15 8.41 3.06
CA LYS A 19 1.24 7.42 3.16
C LYS A 19 1.25 6.44 1.99
N MET A 20 0.10 5.89 1.61
CA MET A 20 0.03 4.99 0.45
C MET A 20 0.33 5.72 -0.87
N ARG A 21 -0.16 6.95 -1.05
CA ARG A 21 0.17 7.77 -2.23
C ARG A 21 1.67 8.04 -2.31
N HIS A 22 2.29 8.35 -1.18
CA HIS A 22 3.73 8.53 -1.07
C HIS A 22 4.49 7.25 -1.42
N ALA A 23 4.08 6.10 -0.86
CA ALA A 23 4.67 4.80 -1.15
C ALA A 23 4.54 4.41 -2.64
N LEU A 24 3.47 4.84 -3.31
CA LEU A 24 3.29 4.70 -4.75
C LEU A 24 4.11 5.71 -5.57
N GLY A 25 4.72 6.71 -4.93
CA GLY A 25 5.46 7.79 -5.61
C GLY A 25 4.56 8.84 -6.28
N LEU A 26 3.27 8.87 -5.92
CA LEU A 26 2.27 9.76 -6.52
C LEU A 26 2.38 11.22 -6.09
N ASP A 27 3.24 11.52 -5.12
CA ASP A 27 3.58 12.89 -4.73
C ASP A 27 4.55 13.54 -5.72
N TYR A 28 5.32 12.73 -6.44
CA TYR A 28 6.37 13.18 -7.37
C TYR A 28 6.08 12.83 -8.83
N SER A 29 5.20 11.86 -9.07
CA SER A 29 4.85 11.36 -10.40
C SER A 29 3.34 11.24 -10.58
N ARG A 30 2.89 11.39 -11.82
CA ARG A 30 1.50 11.10 -12.21
C ARG A 30 1.19 9.62 -12.32
N LYS A 31 2.20 8.75 -12.28
CA LYS A 31 2.10 7.29 -12.40
C LYS A 31 2.86 6.61 -11.26
N PRO A 32 2.31 5.55 -10.65
CA PRO A 32 3.05 4.76 -9.69
C PRO A 32 4.32 4.18 -10.31
N TYR A 33 5.44 4.19 -9.60
CA TYR A 33 6.71 3.60 -10.08
C TYR A 33 7.41 2.75 -9.01
N ARG A 34 6.74 2.57 -7.88
CA ARG A 34 7.07 1.72 -6.74
C ARG A 34 5.77 1.43 -5.99
N ASN A 35 5.80 0.55 -5.01
CA ASN A 35 4.64 0.26 -4.16
C ASN A 35 5.00 0.03 -2.69
N TYR A 36 6.22 0.36 -2.25
CA TYR A 36 6.69 -0.01 -0.92
C TYR A 36 7.06 1.18 -0.03
N TYR A 37 7.02 0.92 1.27
CA TYR A 37 7.52 1.78 2.32
C TYR A 37 8.37 0.97 3.30
N TYR A 38 9.58 1.46 3.59
CA TYR A 38 10.51 0.83 4.50
C TYR A 38 10.52 1.56 5.84
N CYS A 39 10.55 0.80 6.94
CA CYS A 39 10.83 1.30 8.28
C CYS A 39 11.83 0.43 9.01
N SER A 40 12.59 1.05 9.92
CA SER A 40 13.47 0.34 10.87
C SER A 40 12.74 -0.33 12.02
N THR A 41 11.48 0.05 12.26
CA THR A 41 10.56 -0.55 13.24
C THR A 41 9.14 -0.53 12.66
N PRO A 42 8.22 -1.40 13.12
CA PRO A 42 6.83 -1.36 12.67
C PRO A 42 6.17 0.03 12.85
N ASP A 43 5.31 0.42 11.90
CA ASP A 43 4.56 1.69 11.93
C ASP A 43 3.07 1.38 12.11
N ASP A 44 2.46 1.93 13.17
CA ASP A 44 1.08 1.61 13.57
C ASP A 44 0.04 1.91 12.48
N GLU A 45 0.21 2.99 11.71
CA GLU A 45 -0.73 3.30 10.62
C GLU A 45 -0.61 2.31 9.47
N TRP A 46 0.60 1.79 9.20
CA TRP A 46 0.82 0.75 8.21
C TRP A 46 0.38 -0.63 8.70
N GLU A 47 0.51 -0.95 9.98
CA GLU A 47 -0.07 -2.16 10.56
C GLU A 47 -1.60 -2.16 10.44
N ASP A 48 -2.26 -1.02 10.71
CA ASP A 48 -3.71 -0.88 10.50
C ASP A 48 -4.09 -1.02 9.02
N LEU A 49 -3.29 -0.46 8.08
CA LEU A 49 -3.48 -0.67 6.64
C LEU A 49 -3.36 -2.14 6.23
N VAL A 50 -2.46 -2.90 6.86
CA VAL A 50 -2.32 -4.34 6.65
C VAL A 50 -3.54 -5.09 7.15
N GLN A 51 -4.02 -4.79 8.36
CA GLN A 51 -5.22 -5.39 8.92
C GLN A 51 -6.46 -5.13 8.06
N LYS A 52 -6.55 -3.95 7.45
CA LYS A 52 -7.63 -3.56 6.54
C LYS A 52 -7.47 -4.09 5.10
N GLY A 53 -6.36 -4.76 4.77
CA GLY A 53 -6.10 -5.34 3.45
C GLY A 53 -5.58 -4.37 2.38
N PHE A 54 -5.24 -3.13 2.76
CA PHE A 54 -4.68 -2.13 1.85
C PHE A 54 -3.18 -2.29 1.61
N ALA A 55 -2.48 -2.96 2.54
CA ALA A 55 -1.07 -3.27 2.41
C ALA A 55 -0.77 -4.72 2.81
N THR A 56 0.39 -5.22 2.38
CA THR A 56 1.04 -6.41 2.92
C THR A 56 2.32 -6.03 3.65
N LYS A 57 2.79 -6.92 4.53
CA LYS A 57 3.99 -6.73 5.34
C LYS A 57 5.01 -7.81 5.00
N GLN A 58 6.28 -7.43 4.97
CA GLN A 58 7.42 -8.33 4.86
C GLN A 58 8.53 -7.88 5.81
N GLU A 59 9.18 -8.82 6.48
CA GLU A 59 10.37 -8.53 7.29
C GLU A 59 11.54 -8.10 6.40
N GLY A 60 12.27 -7.09 6.84
CA GLY A 60 13.49 -6.64 6.19
C GLY A 60 14.72 -7.45 6.59
N MET A 61 15.86 -7.16 5.98
CA MET A 61 17.13 -7.85 6.28
C MET A 61 17.70 -7.51 7.66
N ARG A 62 17.28 -6.39 8.26
CA ARG A 62 17.73 -5.98 9.59
C ARG A 62 16.69 -6.39 10.60
N GLU A 63 17.13 -6.87 11.75
CA GLU A 63 16.24 -7.21 12.85
C GLU A 63 15.33 -6.02 13.19
N GLY A 64 14.02 -6.28 13.26
CA GLY A 64 13.00 -5.28 13.53
C GLY A 64 12.60 -4.42 12.32
N SER A 65 13.32 -4.47 11.20
CA SER A 65 12.96 -3.69 10.02
C SER A 65 11.86 -4.35 9.20
N VAL A 66 11.04 -3.52 8.55
CA VAL A 66 9.82 -3.94 7.88
C VAL A 66 9.68 -3.19 6.56
N TYR A 67 9.22 -3.92 5.56
CA TYR A 67 8.70 -3.39 4.32
C TYR A 67 7.19 -3.58 4.28
N TYR A 68 6.48 -2.51 3.95
CA TYR A 68 5.06 -2.54 3.65
C TYR A 68 4.86 -2.33 2.16
N PHE A 69 3.95 -3.08 1.54
CA PHE A 69 3.65 -2.98 0.12
C PHE A 69 2.16 -2.69 -0.08
N VAL A 70 1.82 -1.66 -0.85
CA VAL A 70 0.44 -1.37 -1.22
C VAL A 70 -0.10 -2.49 -2.10
N THR A 71 -1.29 -3.00 -1.79
CA THR A 71 -1.88 -4.11 -2.56
C THR A 71 -2.42 -3.64 -3.91
N TYR A 72 -2.57 -4.57 -4.86
CA TYR A 72 -3.15 -4.25 -6.16
C TYR A 72 -4.56 -3.64 -6.08
N PRO A 73 -5.50 -4.15 -5.25
CA PRO A 73 -6.80 -3.51 -5.04
C PRO A 73 -6.68 -2.08 -4.50
N ALA A 74 -5.80 -1.83 -3.53
CA ALA A 74 -5.57 -0.50 -2.97
C ALA A 74 -4.99 0.47 -4.01
N LEU A 75 -4.04 0.00 -4.83
CA LEU A 75 -3.49 0.80 -5.92
C LEU A 75 -4.58 1.22 -6.90
N LYS A 76 -5.49 0.33 -7.29
CA LYS A 76 -6.61 0.67 -8.18
C LYS A 76 -7.52 1.75 -7.60
N LEU A 77 -7.77 1.72 -6.29
CA LEU A 77 -8.57 2.75 -5.62
C LEU A 77 -7.88 4.12 -5.64
N LEU A 78 -6.56 4.14 -5.39
CA LEU A 78 -5.78 5.38 -5.30
C LEU A 78 -5.41 5.97 -6.66
N TYR A 79 -5.25 5.12 -7.66
CA TYR A 79 -4.86 5.50 -9.01
C TYR A 79 -6.01 5.19 -9.97
N ARG A 80 -6.87 6.20 -10.16
CA ARG A 80 -8.15 6.15 -10.92
C ARG A 80 -8.04 5.80 -12.42
N LYS A 81 -6.91 5.27 -12.89
CA LYS A 81 -6.74 4.77 -14.25
C LYS A 81 -6.85 3.25 -14.26
N ASN A 82 -7.18 2.67 -15.41
CA ASN A 82 -7.14 1.23 -15.59
C ASN A 82 -5.70 0.74 -15.45
N VAL A 83 -5.42 0.07 -14.33
CA VAL A 83 -4.15 -0.58 -14.05
C VAL A 83 -4.31 -2.06 -14.28
N THR A 84 -3.32 -2.66 -14.92
CA THR A 84 -3.26 -4.11 -15.12
C THR A 84 -2.44 -4.75 -14.01
N GLU A 85 -2.72 -6.01 -13.70
CA GLU A 85 -1.89 -6.79 -12.77
C GLU A 85 -0.44 -6.89 -13.25
N LYS A 86 -0.24 -6.99 -14.57
CA LYS A 86 1.11 -6.96 -15.17
C LYS A 86 1.87 -5.69 -14.75
N TYR A 87 1.26 -4.52 -14.89
CA TYR A 87 1.89 -3.27 -14.47
C TYR A 87 2.19 -3.25 -12.98
N PHE A 88 1.26 -3.73 -12.15
CA PHE A 88 1.46 -3.81 -10.70
C PHE A 88 2.64 -4.71 -10.32
N ASN A 89 2.79 -5.86 -10.98
CA ASN A 89 3.89 -6.80 -10.73
C ASN A 89 5.26 -6.29 -11.22
N GLU A 90 5.28 -5.22 -12.03
CA GLU A 90 6.49 -4.55 -12.51
C GLU A 90 6.88 -3.32 -11.64
N LEU A 91 6.09 -2.97 -10.61
CA LEU A 91 6.41 -1.94 -9.61
C LEU A 91 7.40 -2.42 -8.56
#